data_AF-A0A2V7TN69-F1
#
_entry.id   AF-A0A2V7TN69-F1
#
_cell.length_a   1.000
_cell.length_b   1.000
_cell.length_c   1.000
_cell.angle_alpha   90.00
_cell.angle_beta   90.00
_cell.angle_gamma   90.00
#
_symmetry.space_group_name_H-M   'P 1'
#
loop_
_entity.id
_entity.type
_entity.pdbx_description
1 polymer ?
#
loop_
_entity_poly.entity_id
_entity_poly.type
_entity_poly.pdbx_seq_one_letter_code
_entity_poly.pdbx_strand_id
1 'polypeptide(L)'
;MSRRPPAIDRTLLVALALLLPPLSWEAIGDARHPDAPSSAPRLNLVWVDVLGTASFALPFAASEAAAVLGQAGIATASAVGTPSTEVAADEIRIVILDEFPGGSPLSKRVMGCTRRGGHTRTTWVYLSSVLWALGLPDRGGRGLLAREREEVGRALGRVAAHEIVHVLAPDLPHGRDGLMAGRLSRALLGCNRVTLGAREASAARAGFAALAASASSSPRAVEVAAEAVEPRHPRR
;
A
#
# COMPACT_ATOMS: atom_id res chain seq x y z
N MET A 1 14.86 45.80 -4.19
CA MET A 1 13.66 45.43 -3.42
C MET A 1 13.04 44.20 -4.04
N SER A 2 13.30 43.01 -3.48
CA SER A 2 12.86 41.72 -4.06
C SER A 2 11.51 41.34 -3.46
N ARG A 3 10.44 41.30 -4.28
CA ARG A 3 9.09 40.92 -3.85
C ARG A 3 9.04 39.40 -3.70
N ARG A 4 8.84 38.91 -2.47
CA ARG A 4 8.52 37.49 -2.23
C ARG A 4 7.13 37.20 -2.80
N PRO A 5 6.95 36.13 -3.59
CA PRO A 5 5.62 35.70 -4.04
C PRO A 5 4.80 35.18 -2.85
N PRO A 6 3.46 35.31 -2.89
CA PRO A 6 2.58 34.88 -1.80
C PRO A 6 2.62 33.35 -1.63
N ALA A 7 2.63 32.90 -0.38
CA ALA A 7 2.46 31.51 -0.02
C ALA A 7 1.08 31.02 -0.48
N ILE A 8 1.05 30.10 -1.43
CA ILE A 8 -0.17 29.40 -1.81
C ILE A 8 -0.54 28.50 -0.64
N ASP A 9 -1.68 28.79 -0.02
CA ASP A 9 -2.27 28.01 1.06
C ASP A 9 -2.62 26.59 0.53
N ARG A 10 -1.82 25.60 0.93
CA ARG A 10 -1.96 24.18 0.53
C ARG A 10 -3.23 23.51 1.07
N THR A 11 -4.00 24.21 1.91
CA THR A 11 -5.22 23.71 2.54
C THR A 11 -6.39 23.54 1.55
N LEU A 12 -6.34 24.17 0.37
CA LEU A 12 -7.47 24.21 -0.58
C LEU A 12 -7.41 23.18 -1.72
N LEU A 13 -6.33 22.39 -1.84
CA LEU A 13 -6.13 21.47 -2.97
C LEU A 13 -6.70 20.05 -2.73
N VAL A 14 -7.24 19.77 -1.55
CA VAL A 14 -7.95 18.50 -1.25
C VAL A 14 -9.42 18.54 -1.71
N ALA A 15 -9.99 19.73 -1.94
CA ALA A 15 -11.41 19.87 -2.28
C ALA A 15 -11.75 19.75 -3.77
N LEU A 16 -10.77 19.79 -4.70
CA LEU A 16 -11.04 19.88 -6.14
C LEU A 16 -10.75 18.60 -6.95
N ALA A 17 -10.29 17.51 -6.32
CA ALA A 17 -10.04 16.23 -7.01
C ALA A 17 -11.29 15.32 -7.09
N LEU A 18 -12.45 15.77 -6.61
CA LEU A 18 -13.68 14.96 -6.49
C LEU A 18 -14.59 14.98 -7.74
N LEU A 19 -14.18 15.60 -8.84
CA LEU A 19 -15.06 15.80 -10.02
C LEU A 19 -14.57 15.12 -11.31
N LEU A 20 -13.47 14.37 -11.28
CA LEU A 20 -13.05 13.58 -12.44
C LEU A 20 -13.63 12.16 -12.34
N PRO A 21 -14.34 11.66 -13.37
CA PRO A 21 -14.74 10.27 -13.41
C PRO A 21 -13.48 9.39 -13.42
N PRO A 22 -13.47 8.26 -12.69
CA PRO A 22 -12.35 7.34 -12.72
C PRO A 22 -12.17 6.84 -14.15
N LEU A 23 -10.93 6.91 -14.65
CA LEU A 23 -10.50 6.12 -15.80
C LEU A 23 -10.61 4.65 -15.39
N SER A 24 -11.71 4.01 -15.80
CA SER A 24 -11.95 2.59 -15.61
C SER A 24 -10.90 1.81 -16.39
N TRP A 25 -9.86 1.35 -15.69
CA TRP A 25 -9.13 0.16 -16.11
C TRP A 25 -10.13 -0.98 -16.03
N GLU A 26 -10.51 -1.56 -17.17
CA GLU A 26 -11.32 -2.76 -17.19
C GLU A 26 -10.61 -3.84 -16.37
N ALA A 27 -11.24 -4.20 -15.25
CA ALA A 27 -10.90 -5.38 -14.50
C ALA A 27 -10.98 -6.58 -15.46
N ILE A 28 -9.82 -7.17 -15.74
CA ILE A 28 -9.75 -8.50 -16.34
C ILE A 28 -10.39 -9.46 -15.34
N GLY A 29 -11.67 -9.79 -15.60
CA GLY A 29 -12.46 -10.97 -15.20
C GLY A 29 -12.44 -11.46 -13.75
N ASP A 30 -13.62 -11.71 -13.17
CA ASP A 30 -14.14 -13.09 -13.15
C ASP A 30 -15.60 -13.16 -12.68
N ALA A 31 -16.41 -13.90 -13.44
CA ALA A 31 -17.74 -14.30 -13.03
C ALA A 31 -17.58 -15.37 -11.94
N ARG A 32 -18.04 -15.08 -10.72
CA ARG A 32 -17.97 -16.03 -9.59
C ARG A 32 -18.83 -17.26 -9.88
N HIS A 33 -18.17 -18.38 -10.18
CA HIS A 33 -18.79 -19.70 -10.17
C HIS A 33 -18.90 -20.18 -8.70
N PRO A 34 -20.09 -20.52 -8.20
CA PRO A 34 -20.23 -21.14 -6.89
C PRO A 34 -19.72 -22.59 -6.97
N ASP A 35 -18.93 -23.01 -5.98
CA ASP A 35 -18.42 -24.38 -5.74
C ASP A 35 -17.02 -24.77 -6.26
N ALA A 36 -16.17 -23.81 -6.64
CA ALA A 36 -14.74 -24.10 -6.77
C ALA A 36 -14.11 -24.39 -5.37
N PRO A 37 -13.21 -25.37 -5.24
CA PRO A 37 -12.55 -25.69 -3.97
C PRO A 37 -11.91 -24.42 -3.39
N SER A 38 -12.13 -24.22 -2.08
CA SER A 38 -11.64 -23.07 -1.31
C SER A 38 -10.21 -22.74 -1.72
N SER A 39 -10.06 -21.68 -2.50
CA SER A 39 -8.75 -21.23 -2.97
C SER A 39 -7.88 -20.96 -1.75
N ALA A 40 -6.66 -21.49 -1.74
CA ALA A 40 -5.70 -21.24 -0.66
C ALA A 40 -5.71 -19.76 -0.26
N PRO A 41 -5.68 -19.44 1.06
CA PRO A 41 -5.85 -18.09 1.54
C PRO A 41 -4.85 -17.15 0.87
N ARG A 42 -5.33 -15.99 0.44
CA ARG A 42 -4.52 -14.94 -0.18
C ARG A 42 -4.51 -13.70 0.70
N LEU A 43 -3.37 -13.01 0.75
CA LEU A 43 -3.26 -11.70 1.37
C LEU A 43 -3.71 -10.63 0.37
N ASN A 44 -4.78 -9.92 0.69
CA ASN A 44 -5.33 -8.86 -0.15
C ASN A 44 -4.61 -7.54 0.15
N LEU A 45 -4.03 -6.93 -0.89
CA LEU A 45 -3.28 -5.68 -0.81
C LEU A 45 -4.04 -4.57 -1.54
N VAL A 46 -4.38 -3.49 -0.84
CA VAL A 46 -5.09 -2.34 -1.41
C VAL A 46 -4.13 -1.16 -1.54
N TRP A 47 -3.74 -0.85 -2.77
CA TRP A 47 -2.80 0.23 -3.08
C TRP A 47 -3.54 1.55 -3.27
N VAL A 48 -3.18 2.57 -2.50
CA VAL A 48 -3.80 3.90 -2.55
C VAL A 48 -2.74 4.93 -2.83
N ASP A 49 -2.74 5.49 -4.04
CA ASP A 49 -1.93 6.66 -4.37
C ASP A 49 -2.76 7.93 -4.13
N VAL A 50 -2.50 8.61 -3.01
CA VAL A 50 -3.36 9.70 -2.52
C VAL A 50 -3.40 10.89 -3.48
N LEU A 51 -2.28 11.16 -4.15
CA LEU A 51 -2.10 12.34 -5.01
C LEU A 51 -1.95 11.98 -6.49
N GLY A 52 -2.00 10.69 -6.85
CA GLY A 52 -1.74 10.22 -8.21
C GLY A 52 -0.27 10.34 -8.64
N THR A 53 0.65 10.61 -7.71
CA THR A 53 2.07 10.91 -8.01
C THR A 53 2.90 9.67 -8.31
N ALA A 54 2.41 8.48 -7.96
CA ALA A 54 3.09 7.19 -8.13
C ALA A 54 2.32 6.22 -9.05
N SER A 55 1.22 6.64 -9.67
CA SER A 55 0.39 5.82 -10.57
C SER A 55 1.19 5.05 -11.63
N PHE A 56 2.21 5.68 -12.20
CA PHE A 56 3.11 5.05 -13.19
C PHE A 56 3.90 3.84 -12.65
N ALA A 57 4.07 3.73 -11.34
CA ALA A 57 4.91 2.75 -10.66
C ALA A 57 4.09 1.62 -10.01
N LEU A 58 2.78 1.82 -9.82
CA LEU A 58 1.92 0.89 -9.09
C LEU A 58 1.92 -0.55 -9.64
N PRO A 59 1.80 -0.81 -10.96
CA PRO A 59 1.80 -2.18 -11.46
C PRO A 59 3.10 -2.92 -11.13
N PHE A 60 4.23 -2.23 -11.24
CA PHE A 60 5.55 -2.78 -10.92
C PHE A 60 5.73 -2.98 -9.41
N ALA A 61 5.25 -2.04 -8.59
CA ALA A 61 5.30 -2.14 -7.13
C ALA A 61 4.47 -3.31 -6.60
N ALA A 62 3.24 -3.46 -7.11
CA ALA A 62 2.37 -4.59 -6.77
C ALA A 62 3.00 -5.93 -7.18
N SER A 63 3.53 -6.01 -8.40
CA SER A 63 4.21 -7.22 -8.90
C SER A 63 5.44 -7.58 -8.06
N GLU A 64 6.30 -6.60 -7.72
CA GLU A 64 7.49 -6.85 -6.91
C GLU A 64 7.13 -7.27 -5.47
N ALA A 65 6.17 -6.59 -4.83
CA ALA A 65 5.72 -6.97 -3.49
C ALA A 65 5.14 -8.40 -3.48
N ALA A 66 4.32 -8.74 -4.48
CA ALA A 66 3.81 -10.10 -4.67
C ALA A 66 4.92 -11.11 -4.87
N ALA A 67 5.95 -10.80 -5.66
CA ALA A 67 7.08 -11.69 -5.90
C ALA A 67 7.90 -11.94 -4.63
N VAL A 68 8.14 -10.91 -3.82
CA VAL A 68 8.85 -11.02 -2.53
C VAL A 68 8.07 -11.87 -1.53
N LEU A 69 6.77 -11.58 -1.36
CA LEU A 69 5.91 -12.30 -0.42
C LEU A 69 5.63 -13.74 -0.89
N GLY A 70 5.49 -13.95 -2.19
CA GLY A 70 5.32 -15.26 -2.81
C GLY A 70 6.50 -16.20 -2.55
N GLN A 71 7.73 -15.69 -2.55
CA GLN A 71 8.91 -16.48 -2.16
C GLN A 71 8.88 -16.91 -0.69
N ALA A 72 8.19 -16.16 0.17
CA ALA A 72 7.93 -16.55 1.55
C ALA A 72 6.74 -17.50 1.71
N GLY A 73 6.07 -17.89 0.61
CA GLY A 73 4.89 -18.75 0.63
C GLY A 73 3.58 -18.02 0.92
N ILE A 74 3.54 -16.69 0.75
CA ILE A 74 2.34 -15.87 0.94
C ILE A 74 1.82 -15.48 -0.45
N ALA A 75 0.71 -16.09 -0.86
CA ALA A 75 0.02 -15.67 -2.07
C ALA A 75 -0.69 -14.33 -1.85
N THR A 76 -0.59 -13.41 -2.80
CA THR A 76 -1.20 -12.08 -2.70
C THR A 76 -2.19 -11.83 -3.83
N ALA A 77 -3.23 -11.06 -3.55
CA ALA A 77 -4.04 -10.38 -4.56
C ALA A 77 -3.86 -8.87 -4.37
N SER A 78 -3.96 -8.09 -5.44
CA SER A 78 -3.80 -6.63 -5.36
C SER A 78 -4.97 -5.92 -6.05
N ALA A 79 -5.41 -4.84 -5.43
CA ALA A 79 -6.38 -3.90 -6.00
C ALA A 79 -5.85 -2.47 -5.82
N VAL A 80 -6.30 -1.56 -6.69
CA VAL A 80 -6.07 -0.12 -6.54
C VAL A 80 -7.32 0.48 -5.90
N GLY A 81 -7.11 1.21 -4.81
CA GLY A 81 -8.16 1.94 -4.10
C GLY A 81 -7.97 3.45 -4.18
N THR A 82 -8.94 4.17 -3.63
CA THR A 82 -8.91 5.61 -3.40
C THR A 82 -8.66 5.90 -1.91
N PRO A 83 -8.41 7.16 -1.50
CA PRO A 83 -8.31 7.50 -0.08
C PRO A 83 -9.54 7.13 0.76
N SER A 84 -10.71 7.04 0.14
CA SER A 84 -11.97 6.67 0.78
C SER A 84 -12.29 5.17 0.70
N THR A 85 -11.49 4.36 -0.01
CA THR A 85 -11.70 2.91 -0.06
C THR A 85 -11.58 2.33 1.35
N GLU A 86 -12.67 1.75 1.85
CA GLU A 86 -12.66 0.96 3.08
C GLU A 86 -11.92 -0.37 2.83
N VAL A 87 -11.22 -0.88 3.84
CA VAL A 87 -10.49 -2.15 3.73
C VAL A 87 -11.04 -3.15 4.73
N ALA A 88 -11.22 -4.39 4.30
CA ALA A 88 -11.74 -5.46 5.12
C ALA A 88 -10.71 -5.94 6.15
N ALA A 89 -11.16 -6.82 7.06
CA ALA A 89 -10.33 -7.28 8.17
C ALA A 89 -9.19 -8.23 7.75
N ASP A 90 -9.16 -8.72 6.52
CA ASP A 90 -8.09 -9.54 5.95
C ASP A 90 -7.20 -8.77 4.97
N GLU A 91 -7.44 -7.47 4.81
CA GLU A 91 -6.76 -6.64 3.82
C GLU A 91 -5.70 -5.76 4.47
N ILE A 92 -4.61 -5.52 3.74
CA ILE A 92 -3.59 -4.52 4.10
C ILE A 92 -3.69 -3.35 3.13
N ARG A 93 -3.88 -2.15 3.67
CA ARG A 93 -3.83 -0.90 2.93
C ARG A 93 -2.39 -0.40 2.82
N ILE A 94 -1.96 -0.12 1.60
CA ILE A 94 -0.66 0.45 1.28
C ILE A 94 -0.90 1.84 0.72
N VAL A 95 -0.58 2.87 1.51
CA VAL A 95 -0.80 4.27 1.15
C VAL A 95 0.51 4.85 0.62
N ILE A 96 0.51 5.28 -0.63
CA ILE A 96 1.63 6.00 -1.22
C ILE A 96 1.39 7.50 -1.07
N LEU A 97 2.40 8.16 -0.53
CA LEU A 97 2.46 9.60 -0.35
C LEU A 97 3.68 10.14 -1.09
N ASP A 98 3.60 11.39 -1.56
CA ASP A 98 4.74 12.04 -2.21
C ASP A 98 5.87 12.28 -1.21
N GLU A 99 5.56 12.94 -0.10
CA GLU A 99 6.51 13.28 0.96
C GLU A 99 6.02 12.86 2.34
N PHE A 100 6.98 12.73 3.25
CA PHE A 100 6.69 12.52 4.66
C PHE A 100 6.04 13.79 5.25
N PRO A 101 4.94 13.69 6.02
CA PRO A 101 4.25 14.88 6.54
C PRO A 101 5.19 15.75 7.37
N GLY A 102 5.25 17.04 7.02
CA GLY A 102 6.08 18.02 7.73
C GLY A 102 5.73 18.12 9.22
N GLY A 103 6.74 18.25 10.07
CA GLY A 103 6.58 18.47 11.52
C GLY A 103 6.79 17.24 12.41
N SER A 104 6.97 16.05 11.85
CA SER A 104 7.37 14.88 12.63
C SER A 104 8.90 14.81 12.78
N PRO A 105 9.41 14.36 13.95
CA PRO A 105 10.85 14.26 14.23
C PRO A 105 11.56 13.15 13.43
N LEU A 106 10.80 12.34 12.67
CA LEU A 106 11.38 11.30 11.83
C LEU A 106 12.21 11.91 10.70
N SER A 107 13.32 11.25 10.36
CA SER A 107 14.23 11.77 9.34
C SER A 107 13.52 11.87 7.98
N LYS A 108 13.85 12.90 7.18
CA LYS A 108 13.39 13.07 5.78
C LYS A 108 13.80 11.92 4.82
N ARG A 109 14.35 10.83 5.36
CA ARG A 109 14.87 9.66 4.63
C ARG A 109 14.11 8.37 4.98
N VAL A 110 13.05 8.47 5.77
CA VAL A 110 12.16 7.34 6.03
C VAL A 110 11.40 7.04 4.74
N MET A 111 11.60 5.85 4.20
CA MET A 111 10.94 5.42 2.95
C MET A 111 9.57 4.81 3.17
N GLY A 112 9.32 4.24 4.35
CA GLY A 112 8.03 3.71 4.72
C GLY A 112 7.86 3.65 6.22
N CYS A 113 6.62 3.46 6.66
CA CYS A 113 6.35 3.17 8.05
C CYS A 113 5.04 2.40 8.19
N THR A 114 4.94 1.69 9.29
CA THR A 114 3.73 1.01 9.74
C THR A 114 3.38 1.52 11.13
N ARG A 115 2.10 1.77 11.38
CA ARG A 115 1.65 2.19 12.71
C ARG A 115 1.83 1.02 13.68
N ARG A 116 2.54 1.27 14.78
CA ARG A 116 2.65 0.33 15.90
C ARG A 116 1.48 0.50 16.85
N GLY A 117 1.00 -0.61 17.39
CA GLY A 117 -0.09 -0.64 18.38
C GLY A 117 -1.47 -0.54 17.73
N GLY A 118 -2.33 -1.49 18.09
CA GLY A 118 -3.65 -1.70 17.47
C GLY A 118 -3.57 -2.62 16.25
N HIS A 119 -4.71 -3.21 15.86
CA HIS A 119 -4.85 -4.04 14.66
C HIS A 119 -4.82 -3.20 13.36
N THR A 120 -3.92 -2.22 13.27
CA THR A 120 -3.84 -1.31 12.13
C THR A 120 -3.16 -2.01 10.97
N ARG A 121 -3.90 -2.25 9.90
CA ARG A 121 -3.43 -2.92 8.68
C ARG A 121 -3.07 -1.91 7.59
N THR A 122 -2.49 -0.79 8.00
CA THR A 122 -2.12 0.29 7.10
C THR A 122 -0.63 0.55 7.20
N THR A 123 0.01 0.59 6.05
CA THR A 123 1.38 1.05 5.88
C THR A 123 1.43 2.24 4.94
N TRP A 124 2.43 3.11 5.14
CA TRP A 124 2.72 4.26 4.28
C TRP A 124 4.07 4.08 3.61
N VAL A 125 4.15 4.46 2.33
CA VAL A 125 5.38 4.48 1.54
C VAL A 125 5.55 5.87 0.92
N TYR A 126 6.75 6.42 1.00
CA TYR A 126 7.07 7.81 0.62
C TYR A 126 7.89 7.86 -0.66
N LEU A 127 7.28 8.31 -1.77
CA LEU A 127 7.87 8.30 -3.11
C LEU A 127 9.16 9.12 -3.19
N SER A 128 9.17 10.34 -2.67
CA SER A 128 10.35 11.23 -2.68
C SER A 128 11.58 10.59 -2.02
N SER A 129 11.37 9.88 -0.91
CA SER A 129 12.46 9.18 -0.20
C SER A 129 13.00 8.00 -1.01
N VAL A 130 12.13 7.29 -1.74
CA VAL A 130 12.54 6.21 -2.64
C VAL A 130 13.31 6.76 -3.85
N LEU A 131 12.82 7.82 -4.49
CA LEU A 131 13.51 8.51 -5.58
C LEU A 131 14.90 9.00 -5.13
N TRP A 132 14.97 9.63 -3.96
CA TRP A 132 16.22 10.07 -3.36
C TRP A 132 17.19 8.91 -3.13
N ALA A 133 16.72 7.79 -2.57
CA ALA A 133 17.55 6.61 -2.34
C ALA A 133 18.09 5.99 -3.64
N LEU A 134 17.33 6.08 -4.72
CA LEU A 134 17.75 5.68 -6.07
C LEU A 134 18.66 6.72 -6.76
N GLY A 135 18.86 7.90 -6.16
CA GLY A 135 19.61 9.00 -6.78
C GLY A 135 18.90 9.61 -7.99
N LEU A 136 17.57 9.53 -8.04
CA LEU A 136 16.73 10.08 -9.09
C LEU A 136 16.18 11.47 -8.68
N PRO A 137 15.87 12.34 -9.65
CA PRO A 137 15.31 13.65 -9.36
C PRO A 137 13.90 13.55 -8.77
N ASP A 138 13.67 14.31 -7.71
CA ASP A 138 12.36 14.38 -7.05
C ASP A 138 11.41 15.31 -7.83
N ARG A 139 10.73 14.73 -8.83
CA ARG A 139 9.78 15.43 -9.72
C ARG A 139 8.44 14.71 -9.82
N GLY A 140 8.07 13.90 -8.82
CA GLY A 140 6.85 13.09 -8.86
C GLY A 140 6.78 12.20 -10.11
N GLY A 141 7.91 11.59 -10.48
CA GLY A 141 8.04 10.75 -11.68
C GLY A 141 8.07 11.48 -13.04
N ARG A 142 7.86 12.80 -13.09
CA ARG A 142 7.89 13.54 -14.36
C ARG A 142 9.29 13.54 -14.96
N GLY A 143 9.37 13.11 -16.22
CA GLY A 143 10.63 13.04 -16.97
C GLY A 143 11.44 11.77 -16.72
N LEU A 144 10.97 10.83 -15.90
CA LEU A 144 11.60 9.52 -15.79
C LEU A 144 11.44 8.72 -17.08
N LEU A 145 12.54 8.11 -17.51
CA LEU A 145 12.59 7.12 -18.59
C LEU A 145 11.79 5.87 -18.19
N ALA A 146 11.35 5.08 -19.18
CA ALA A 146 10.58 3.85 -18.92
C ALA A 146 11.31 2.89 -17.95
N ARG A 147 12.62 2.72 -18.13
CA ARG A 147 13.46 1.89 -17.25
C ARG A 147 13.53 2.43 -15.82
N GLU A 148 13.62 3.75 -15.65
CA GLU A 148 13.65 4.37 -14.32
C GLU A 148 12.29 4.23 -13.62
N ARG A 149 11.18 4.32 -14.37
CA ARG A 149 9.83 4.08 -13.83
C ARG A 149 9.68 2.67 -13.28
N GLU A 150 10.18 1.69 -14.02
CA GLU A 150 10.20 0.29 -13.60
C GLU A 150 11.09 0.08 -12.36
N GLU A 151 12.26 0.71 -12.32
CA GLU A 151 13.17 0.68 -11.16
C GLU A 151 12.53 1.29 -9.91
N VAL A 152 11.87 2.45 -10.05
CA VAL A 152 11.11 3.09 -8.96
C VAL A 152 9.98 2.18 -8.49
N GLY A 153 9.24 1.56 -9.41
CA GLY A 153 8.20 0.61 -9.09
C GLY A 153 8.70 -0.57 -8.27
N ARG A 154 9.79 -1.22 -8.69
CA ARG A 154 10.41 -2.29 -7.88
C ARG A 154 10.85 -1.79 -6.51
N ALA A 155 11.51 -0.62 -6.44
CA ALA A 155 11.94 -0.07 -5.16
C ALA A 155 10.76 0.20 -4.21
N LEU A 156 9.66 0.76 -4.72
CA LEU A 156 8.42 0.94 -3.95
C LEU A 156 7.85 -0.40 -3.48
N GLY A 157 7.80 -1.41 -4.35
CA GLY A 157 7.33 -2.75 -3.99
C GLY A 157 8.16 -3.40 -2.88
N ARG A 158 9.49 -3.20 -2.89
CA ARG A 158 10.38 -3.68 -1.82
C ARG A 158 10.13 -2.97 -0.49
N VAL A 159 10.00 -1.64 -0.52
CA VAL A 159 9.66 -0.88 0.69
C VAL A 159 8.29 -1.32 1.22
N ALA A 160 7.28 -1.46 0.36
CA ALA A 160 5.97 -1.97 0.75
C ALA A 160 6.07 -3.37 1.36
N ALA A 161 6.82 -4.29 0.76
CA ALA A 161 7.02 -5.64 1.30
C ALA A 161 7.71 -5.62 2.68
N HIS A 162 8.71 -4.76 2.89
CA HIS A 162 9.33 -4.55 4.22
C HIS A 162 8.28 -4.16 5.26
N GLU A 163 7.43 -3.19 4.92
CA GLU A 163 6.40 -2.71 5.83
C GLU A 163 5.28 -3.73 6.05
N ILE A 164 4.87 -4.47 5.01
CA ILE A 164 3.89 -5.55 5.12
C ILE A 164 4.38 -6.62 6.10
N VAL A 165 5.68 -6.94 6.10
CA VAL A 165 6.24 -7.87 7.10
C VAL A 165 6.09 -7.31 8.52
N HIS A 166 6.26 -6.00 8.74
CA HIS A 166 5.98 -5.39 10.05
C HIS A 166 4.49 -5.38 10.41
N VAL A 167 3.59 -5.28 9.43
CA VAL A 167 2.15 -5.45 9.68
C VAL A 167 1.83 -6.87 10.13
N LEU A 168 2.41 -7.87 9.46
CA LEU A 168 2.15 -9.29 9.74
C LEU A 168 2.85 -9.77 11.02
N ALA A 169 4.06 -9.29 11.28
CA ALA A 169 4.91 -9.68 12.39
C ALA A 169 5.43 -8.43 13.15
N PRO A 170 4.56 -7.74 13.91
CA PRO A 170 4.90 -6.45 14.52
C PRO A 170 6.04 -6.52 15.55
N ASP A 171 6.24 -7.69 16.16
CA ASP A 171 7.32 -7.93 17.12
C ASP A 171 8.65 -8.33 16.46
N LEU A 172 8.68 -8.48 15.12
CA LEU A 172 9.89 -8.81 14.39
C LEU A 172 10.81 -7.57 14.33
N PRO A 173 11.99 -7.60 14.98
CA PRO A 173 12.93 -6.47 14.87
C PRO A 173 13.52 -6.41 13.46
N HIS A 174 14.06 -5.24 13.11
CA HIS A 174 14.89 -5.13 11.92
C HIS A 174 16.05 -6.13 11.94
N GLY A 175 16.33 -6.71 10.78
CA GLY A 175 17.54 -7.50 10.53
C GLY A 175 18.78 -6.62 10.43
N ARG A 176 19.94 -7.27 10.36
CA ARG A 176 21.23 -6.60 10.09
C ARG A 176 21.40 -6.27 8.61
N ASP A 177 20.80 -7.08 7.75
CA ASP A 177 20.94 -7.09 6.30
C ASP A 177 19.63 -7.52 5.60
N GLY A 178 19.67 -7.58 4.27
CA GLY A 178 18.55 -8.00 3.45
C GLY A 178 17.37 -7.04 3.49
N LEU A 179 16.19 -7.54 3.08
CA LEU A 179 15.00 -6.72 2.96
C LEU A 179 14.52 -6.17 4.31
N MET A 180 14.74 -6.88 5.41
CA MET A 180 14.34 -6.42 6.74
C MET A 180 15.40 -5.58 7.46
N ALA A 181 16.48 -5.19 6.79
CA ALA A 181 17.44 -4.25 7.35
C ALA A 181 16.76 -2.92 7.72
N GLY A 182 17.16 -2.32 8.84
CA GLY A 182 16.62 -1.01 9.26
C GLY A 182 17.00 0.17 8.34
N ARG A 183 17.82 -0.09 7.31
CA ARG A 183 18.20 0.86 6.25
C ARG A 183 18.29 0.10 4.93
N LEU A 184 17.43 0.46 3.97
CA LEU A 184 17.51 -0.09 2.62
C LEU A 184 18.46 0.77 1.79
N SER A 185 19.50 0.14 1.24
CA SER A 185 20.51 0.82 0.43
C SER A 185 20.06 0.93 -1.04
N ARG A 186 20.66 1.85 -1.79
CA ARG A 186 20.48 1.94 -3.24
C ARG A 186 20.75 0.61 -3.94
N ALA A 187 21.81 -0.09 -3.54
CA ALA A 187 22.17 -1.39 -4.11
C ALA A 187 21.06 -2.44 -3.91
N LEU A 188 20.43 -2.46 -2.72
CA LEU A 188 19.31 -3.35 -2.43
C LEU A 188 18.03 -2.94 -3.17
N LEU A 189 17.77 -1.65 -3.31
CA LEU A 189 16.60 -1.16 -4.05
C LEU A 189 16.72 -1.36 -5.57
N GLY A 190 17.94 -1.34 -6.11
CA GLY A 190 18.23 -1.50 -7.54
C GLY A 190 18.60 -2.92 -7.98
N CYS A 191 18.82 -3.87 -7.04
CA CYS A 191 19.20 -5.24 -7.43
C CYS A 191 18.10 -5.95 -8.21
N ASN A 192 18.44 -7.02 -8.94
CA ASN A 192 17.46 -7.74 -9.76
C ASN A 192 16.45 -8.56 -8.94
N ARG A 193 16.84 -9.00 -7.74
CA ARG A 193 16.00 -9.86 -6.88
C ARG A 193 16.33 -9.60 -5.42
N VAL A 194 15.30 -9.53 -4.59
CA VAL A 194 15.42 -9.54 -3.13
C VAL A 194 14.57 -10.67 -2.58
N THR A 195 14.99 -11.22 -1.44
CA THR A 195 14.27 -12.29 -0.73
C THR A 195 14.16 -11.93 0.74
N LEU A 196 13.15 -12.49 1.42
CA LEU A 196 13.13 -12.50 2.88
C LEU A 196 14.09 -13.59 3.39
N GLY A 197 14.75 -13.32 4.52
CA GLY A 197 15.49 -14.36 5.23
C GLY A 197 14.53 -15.40 5.82
N ALA A 198 15.05 -16.58 6.16
CA ALA A 198 14.20 -17.69 6.61
C ALA A 198 13.39 -17.36 7.88
N ARG A 199 14.00 -16.61 8.81
CA ARG A 199 13.35 -16.14 10.04
C ARG A 199 12.21 -15.17 9.72
N GLU A 200 12.49 -14.18 8.89
CA GLU A 200 11.54 -13.14 8.48
C GLU A 200 10.37 -13.75 7.71
N ALA A 201 10.65 -14.67 6.78
CA ALA A 201 9.63 -15.40 6.03
C ALA A 201 8.74 -16.26 6.94
N SER A 202 9.32 -16.94 7.93
CA SER A 202 8.55 -17.73 8.89
C SER A 202 7.64 -16.87 9.77
N ALA A 203 8.14 -15.73 10.25
CA ALA A 203 7.36 -14.79 11.04
C ALA A 203 6.20 -14.18 10.22
N ALA A 204 6.48 -13.77 8.98
CA ALA A 204 5.46 -13.24 8.07
C ALA A 204 4.36 -14.28 7.78
N ARG A 205 4.71 -15.55 7.54
CA ARG A 205 3.72 -16.63 7.35
C ARG A 205 2.84 -16.85 8.58
N ALA A 206 3.43 -16.87 9.77
CA ALA A 206 2.68 -17.03 11.02
C ALA A 206 1.69 -15.87 11.23
N GLY A 207 2.16 -14.64 10.98
CA GLY A 207 1.33 -13.44 11.01
C GLY A 207 0.17 -13.48 10.01
N PHE A 208 0.45 -13.91 8.78
CA PHE A 208 -0.57 -14.09 7.75
C PHE A 208 -1.62 -15.15 8.13
N ALA A 209 -1.20 -16.28 8.67
CA ALA A 209 -2.13 -17.32 9.13
C ALA A 209 -3.05 -16.80 10.25
N ALA A 210 -2.52 -16.03 11.21
CA ALA A 210 -3.30 -15.41 12.28
C ALA A 210 -4.29 -14.37 11.75
N LEU A 211 -3.88 -13.58 10.76
CA LEU A 211 -4.74 -12.63 10.06
C LEU A 211 -5.91 -13.33 9.37
N ALA A 212 -5.63 -14.38 8.60
CA ALA A 212 -6.64 -15.17 7.88
C ALA A 212 -7.65 -15.86 8.82
N ALA A 213 -7.16 -16.41 9.94
CA ALA A 213 -8.02 -17.00 10.97
C ALA A 213 -8.96 -15.96 11.60
N SER A 214 -8.44 -14.75 11.88
CA SER A 214 -9.23 -13.67 12.47
C SER A 214 -10.37 -13.21 11.55
N ALA A 215 -10.11 -13.13 10.24
CA ALA A 215 -11.12 -12.73 9.25
C ALA A 215 -12.27 -13.74 9.11
N SER A 216 -11.97 -15.03 9.28
CA SER A 216 -12.99 -16.09 9.26
C SER A 216 -13.86 -16.09 10.52
N SER A 217 -13.36 -15.55 11.63
CA SER A 217 -14.05 -15.51 12.92
C SER A 217 -14.93 -14.26 13.11
N SER A 218 -14.70 -13.20 12.33
CA SER A 218 -15.57 -12.03 12.37
C SER A 218 -16.89 -12.43 11.71
N PRO A 219 -18.03 -12.47 12.43
CA PRO A 219 -19.31 -12.66 11.78
C PRO A 219 -19.40 -11.54 10.75
N ARG A 220 -19.33 -11.89 9.46
CA ARG A 220 -19.60 -10.98 8.38
C ARG A 220 -20.98 -10.45 8.71
N ALA A 221 -21.07 -9.22 9.22
CA ALA A 221 -22.32 -8.63 9.63
C ALA A 221 -23.23 -8.86 8.44
N VAL A 222 -24.18 -9.78 8.61
CA VAL A 222 -25.15 -10.10 7.59
C VAL A 222 -25.77 -8.76 7.35
N GLU A 223 -25.49 -8.22 6.17
CA GLU A 223 -26.04 -6.98 5.66
C GLU A 223 -27.53 -7.13 5.89
N VAL A 224 -28.01 -6.54 6.98
CA VAL A 224 -29.42 -6.53 7.32
C VAL A 224 -30.00 -5.77 6.17
N ALA A 225 -30.58 -6.51 5.22
CA ALA A 225 -31.27 -5.97 4.09
C ALA A 225 -32.14 -4.85 4.65
N ALA A 226 -31.80 -3.62 4.27
CA ALA A 226 -32.53 -2.44 4.71
C ALA A 226 -33.97 -2.67 4.27
N GLU A 227 -34.79 -3.11 5.22
CA GLU A 227 -36.22 -3.21 5.06
C GLU A 227 -36.67 -1.82 4.65
N ALA A 228 -37.20 -1.73 3.42
CA ALA A 228 -37.59 -0.47 2.81
C ALA A 228 -38.53 0.26 3.77
N VAL A 229 -38.02 1.30 4.42
CA VAL A 229 -38.84 2.21 5.20
C VAL A 229 -39.73 2.93 4.21
N GLU A 230 -40.96 2.44 4.08
CA GLU A 230 -42.01 3.10 3.31
C GLU A 230 -42.16 4.55 3.80
N PRO A 231 -42.20 5.53 2.88
CA PRO A 231 -42.40 6.92 3.24
C PRO A 231 -43.80 7.10 3.84
N ARG A 232 -43.87 7.34 5.15
CA ARG A 232 -45.12 7.79 5.79
C ARG A 232 -45.48 9.17 5.25
N HIS A 233 -46.50 9.23 4.41
CA HIS A 233 -47.12 10.48 4.00
C HIS A 233 -47.69 11.23 5.22
N PRO A 234 -47.44 12.54 5.36
CA PRO A 234 -48.10 13.35 6.38
C PRO A 234 -49.59 13.47 6.05
N ARG A 235 -50.45 13.13 7.02
CA ARG A 235 -51.88 13.47 6.95
C ARG A 235 -52.03 14.98 7.07
N ARG A 236 -52.83 15.55 6.17
CA ARG A 236 -53.23 16.96 6.10
C ARG A 236 -54.03 17.37 7.33
#